data_AF-A0A2R4WH39-F1
#
_entry.id   AF-A0A2R4WH39-F1
#
_cell.length_a   1.000
_cell.length_b   1.000
_cell.length_c   1.000
_cell.angle_alpha   90.00
_cell.angle_beta   90.00
_cell.angle_gamma   90.00
#
_symmetry.space_group_name_H-M   'P 1'
#
loop_
_entity.id
_entity.type
_entity.pdbx_description
1 polymer ?
#
loop_
_entity_poly.entity_id
_entity_poly.type
_entity_poly.pdbx_seq_one_letter_code
_entity_poly.pdbx_strand_id
1 'polypeptide(L)' 'MIKTEAATIFHYTVEQTETGIVLYDGPAMSEADALDCMARDAGYADFASIPAEIGGADTLRVTRSAA' A
#
# COMPACT_ATOMS: atom_id res chain seq x y z
N MET A 1 22.24 11.57 -21.40
CA MET A 1 21.70 12.29 -20.23
C MET A 1 20.51 11.51 -19.72
N ILE A 2 20.72 10.63 -18.73
CA ILE A 2 19.61 9.91 -18.10
C ILE A 2 19.04 10.89 -17.07
N LYS A 3 17.81 11.37 -17.28
CA LYS A 3 17.09 12.12 -16.27
C LYS A 3 16.66 11.09 -15.22
N THR A 4 17.48 10.86 -14.22
CA THR A 4 17.06 10.12 -13.02
C THR A 4 16.13 11.07 -12.27
N GLU A 5 14.83 10.99 -12.55
CA GLU A 5 13.84 11.62 -11.69
C GLU A 5 13.94 10.93 -10.34
N ALA A 6 14.30 11.69 -9.30
CA ALA A 6 14.29 11.15 -7.94
C ALA A 6 12.86 10.68 -7.66
N ALA A 7 12.68 9.39 -7.43
CA ALA A 7 11.37 8.86 -7.05
C ALA A 7 10.98 9.51 -5.72
N THR A 8 9.98 10.40 -5.77
CA THR A 8 9.47 11.05 -4.56
C THR A 8 8.75 10.00 -3.72
N ILE A 9 9.28 9.76 -2.53
CA ILE A 9 8.66 8.91 -1.53
C ILE A 9 7.61 9.74 -0.80
N PHE A 10 6.38 9.24 -0.70
CA PHE A 10 5.32 9.81 0.11
C PHE A 10 4.98 8.89 1.27
N HIS A 11 4.28 9.41 2.27
CA HIS A 11 3.71 8.59 3.33
C HIS A 11 2.31 8.12 2.91
N TYR A 12 2.05 6.83 3.06
CA TYR A 12 0.79 6.19 2.73
C TYR A 12 0.26 5.40 3.94
N THR A 13 -1.05 5.47 4.12
CA THR A 13 -1.79 4.65 5.09
C THR A 13 -2.78 3.78 4.33
N VAL A 14 -2.78 2.47 4.59
CA VAL A 14 -3.74 1.50 4.06
C VAL A 14 -4.61 1.02 5.21
N GLU A 15 -5.91 1.24 5.10
CA GLU A 15 -6.90 0.93 6.14
C GLU A 15 -7.97 -0.03 5.58
N GLN A 16 -8.41 -1.01 6.38
CA GLN A 16 -9.61 -1.78 6.10
C GLN A 16 -10.85 -0.96 6.45
N THR A 17 -11.70 -0.67 5.46
CA THR A 17 -12.88 0.18 5.64
C THR A 17 -13.96 -0.45 6.50
N GLU A 18 -14.05 -1.77 6.53
CA GLU A 18 -15.05 -2.49 7.33
C GLU A 18 -14.71 -2.51 8.83
N THR A 19 -13.42 -2.64 9.16
CA THR A 19 -12.94 -2.81 10.55
C THR A 19 -12.28 -1.55 11.11
N GLY A 20 -11.88 -0.61 10.26
CA GLY A 20 -11.08 0.57 10.62
C GLY A 20 -9.63 0.25 10.99
N ILE A 21 -9.16 -0.97 10.74
CA ILE A 21 -7.81 -1.40 11.09
C ILE A 21 -6.82 -0.86 10.05
N VAL A 22 -5.78 -0.19 10.51
CA VAL A 22 -4.63 0.19 9.67
C VAL A 22 -3.76 -1.05 9.44
N LEU A 23 -3.64 -1.46 8.18
CA LEU A 23 -2.83 -2.60 7.74
C LEU A 23 -1.41 -2.20 7.37
N TYR A 24 -1.23 -0.96 6.92
CA TYR A 24 0.08 -0.40 6.58
C TYR A 24 0.09 1.10 6.83
N ASP A 25 1.19 1.60 7.38
CA ASP A 25 1.46 3.01 7.59
C ASP A 25 2.95 3.25 7.36
N GLY A 26 3.31 3.87 6.24
CA GLY A 26 4.71 4.00 5.89
C GLY A 26 5.03 4.64 4.55
N PRO A 27 6.33 4.73 4.24
CA PRO A 27 6.83 5.34 3.01
C PRO A 27 6.60 4.44 1.79
N ALA A 28 5.96 4.96 0.75
CA ALA A 28 5.81 4.31 -0.54
C ALA A 28 5.88 5.30 -1.71
N MET A 29 6.21 4.80 -2.89
CA MET A 29 6.33 5.62 -4.11
C MET A 29 4.97 5.87 -4.78
N SER A 30 3.99 5.01 -4.54
CA SER A 30 2.64 5.08 -5.11
C SER A 30 1.65 4.29 -4.27
N GLU A 31 0.36 4.39 -4.58
CA GLU A 31 -0.68 3.59 -3.92
C GLU A 31 -0.48 2.08 -4.14
N ALA A 32 -0.06 1.68 -5.35
CA ALA A 32 0.22 0.27 -5.66
C ALA A 32 1.43 -0.24 -4.86
N ASP A 33 2.47 0.58 -4.73
CA ASP A 33 3.65 0.26 -3.93
C ASP A 33 3.31 0.16 -2.44
N ALA A 34 2.40 1.00 -1.93
CA ALA A 34 1.89 0.91 -0.57
C ALA A 34 1.10 -0.40 -0.33
N LEU A 35 0.28 -0.82 -1.30
CA LEU A 35 -0.45 -2.09 -1.23
C LEU A 35 0.52 -3.30 -1.27
N ASP A 36 1.57 -3.24 -2.08
CA ASP A 36 2.58 -4.28 -2.13
C ASP A 36 3.41 -4.34 -0.84
N CYS A 37 3.76 -3.19 -0.26
CA CYS A 37 4.40 -3.14 1.06
C CYS A 37 3.50 -3.75 2.14
N MET A 38 2.20 -3.40 2.16
CA MET A 38 1.21 -4.00 3.05
C MET A 38 1.13 -5.52 2.89
N ALA A 39 1.11 -6.01 1.64
CA ALA A 39 1.07 -7.43 1.35
C ALA A 39 2.33 -8.16 1.85
N ARG A 40 3.51 -7.55 1.66
CA ARG A 40 4.79 -8.08 2.15
C ARG A 40 4.86 -8.15 3.66
N ASP A 41 4.35 -7.14 4.36
CA ASP A 41 4.27 -7.14 5.82
C ASP A 41 3.33 -8.25 6.34
N ALA A 42 2.29 -8.58 5.56
CA ALA A 42 1.39 -9.71 5.83
C ALA A 42 1.94 -11.08 5.38
N GLY A 43 3.15 -11.13 4.79
CA GLY A 43 3.82 -12.37 4.36
C GLY A 43 3.53 -12.82 2.93
N TYR A 44 2.87 -12.00 2.12
CA TYR A 44 2.64 -12.24 0.69
C TYR A 44 3.74 -11.61 -0.17
N ALA A 45 3.88 -12.06 -1.42
CA ALA A 45 4.91 -11.52 -2.31
C ALA A 45 4.58 -10.09 -2.80
N ASP A 46 3.31 -9.85 -3.09
CA ASP A 46 2.71 -8.61 -3.58
C ASP A 46 1.20 -8.60 -3.29
N PHE A 47 0.55 -7.47 -3.58
CA PHE A 47 -0.89 -7.34 -3.37
C PHE A 47 -1.72 -8.30 -4.23
N ALA A 48 -1.25 -8.61 -5.45
CA ALA A 48 -1.92 -9.54 -6.35
C ALA A 48 -1.90 -10.99 -5.86
N SER A 49 -0.98 -11.33 -4.96
CA SER A 49 -0.86 -12.65 -4.33
C SER A 49 -1.83 -12.87 -3.18
N ILE A 50 -2.50 -11.81 -2.70
CA ILE A 50 -3.50 -11.92 -1.62
C ILE A 50 -4.75 -12.62 -2.17
N PRO A 51 -5.19 -13.73 -1.57
CA PRO A 51 -6.42 -14.39 -1.97
C PRO A 51 -7.62 -13.44 -1.78
N ALA A 52 -8.50 -13.38 -2.78
CA ALA A 52 -9.67 -12.50 -2.78
C ALA A 52 -10.59 -12.69 -1.56
N GLU A 53 -10.55 -13.85 -0.93
CA GLU A 53 -11.33 -14.21 0.27
C GLU A 53 -10.85 -13.50 1.55
N ILE A 54 -9.62 -13.00 1.59
CA ILE A 54 -8.95 -12.53 2.82
C ILE A 54 -8.80 -11.00 2.84
N GLY A 55 -8.85 -10.36 1.67
CA GLY A 55 -8.67 -8.92 1.55
C GLY A 55 -8.90 -8.49 0.12
N GLY A 56 -10.17 -8.33 -0.26
CA GLY A 56 -10.51 -7.73 -1.54
C GLY A 56 -10.07 -6.27 -1.57
N ALA A 57 -9.53 -5.83 -2.71
CA ALA A 57 -9.23 -4.42 -2.97
C ALA A 57 -10.42 -3.49 -2.66
N ASP A 58 -11.65 -4.02 -2.77
CA ASP A 58 -12.90 -3.31 -2.51
C ASP A 58 -13.11 -2.86 -1.06
N THR A 59 -12.42 -3.47 -0.08
CA THR A 59 -12.53 -3.09 1.35
C THR A 59 -11.32 -2.31 1.86
N LEU A 60 -10.42 -1.88 0.97
CA LEU A 60 -9.21 -1.15 1.35
C LEU A 60 -9.29 0.30 0.94
N ARG A 61 -8.94 1.19 1.86
CA ARG A 61 -8.74 2.61 1.60
C ARG A 61 -7.26 2.94 1.67
N VAL A 62 -6.72 3.47 0.58
CA VAL A 62 -5.35 3.99 0.53
C VAL A 62 -5.42 5.52 0.63
N THR A 63 -4.69 6.08 1.59
CA THR A 63 -4.62 7.54 1.80
C THR A 63 -3.18 7.99 1.70
N ARG A 64 -2.91 8.98 0.84
CA ARG A 64 -1.61 9.67 0.77
C ARG A 64 -1.61 10.86 1.73
N SER A 65 -0.64 10.91 2.63
CA SER A 65 -0.34 12.09 3.46
C SER A 65 0.90 12.81 2.92
N ALA A 66 0.90 14.14 3.04
CA ALA A 66 2.15 14.89 2.91
C ALA A 66 2.99 14.58 4.14
N ALA A 67 4.22 14.11 3.92
CA ALA A 67 5.21 13.93 4.97
C ALA A 67 5.52 15.27 5.67
#